data_AF-A0A9D4T649-F1
#
_entry.id   AF-A0A9D4T649-F1
#
_cell.length_a   1.000
_cell.length_b   1.000
_cell.length_c   1.000
_cell.angle_alpha   90.00
_cell.angle_beta   90.00
_cell.angle_gamma   90.00
#
_symmetry.space_group_name_H-M   'P 1'
#
loop_
_entity.id
_entity.type
_entity.pdbx_description
1 polymer ?
#
loop_
_entity_poly.entity_id
_entity_poly.type
_entity_poly.pdbx_seq_one_letter_code
_entity_poly.pdbx_strand_id
1 'polypeptide(L)'
;MDFWNDERGSGPSEVREFQAETRMLLDIVARSLYSEKEVFIRELISNASDALEKLRYVRLTEPDSLSTRSAESPLEIHIATDKLANTFTIQDTGVGMTREEVRT
;
A
#
# COMPACT_ATOMS: atom_id res chain seq x y z
N MET A 1 -6.98 15.96 13.90
CA MET A 1 -7.25 14.75 14.71
C MET A 1 -7.11 13.62 13.72
N ASP A 2 -6.02 12.87 13.81
CA ASP A 2 -5.62 11.94 12.75
C ASP A 2 -6.49 10.69 12.84
N PHE A 3 -7.55 10.67 12.03
CA PHE A 3 -8.61 9.65 12.00
C PHE A 3 -8.12 8.22 11.67
N TRP A 4 -6.82 8.02 11.41
CA TRP A 4 -6.24 6.80 10.84
C TRP A 4 -5.14 6.15 11.69
N ASN A 5 -4.84 6.68 12.89
CA ASN A 5 -3.76 6.16 13.75
C ASN A 5 -4.08 4.79 14.40
N ASP A 6 -5.26 4.23 14.12
CA ASP A 6 -5.83 3.02 14.72
C ASP A 6 -5.52 1.73 13.93
N GLU A 7 -4.84 1.81 12.77
CA GLU A 7 -4.49 0.65 11.93
C GLU A 7 -3.11 0.04 12.25
N ARG A 8 -2.59 0.22 13.47
CA ARG A 8 -1.35 -0.46 13.88
C ARG A 8 -1.64 -1.94 14.16
N GLY A 9 -1.08 -2.82 13.34
CA GLY A 9 -1.27 -4.26 13.46
C GLY A 9 -0.92 -4.80 14.85
N SER A 10 -1.91 -5.30 15.58
CA SER A 10 -1.78 -5.90 16.93
C SER A 10 -1.49 -7.42 16.89
N GLY A 11 -0.91 -7.92 15.80
CA GLY A 11 -0.65 -9.35 15.59
C GLY A 11 0.76 -9.80 15.99
N PRO A 12 1.02 -11.11 16.12
CA PRO A 12 2.36 -11.62 16.34
C PRO A 12 3.29 -11.23 15.19
N SER A 13 4.47 -10.70 15.52
CA SER A 13 5.50 -10.32 14.55
C SER A 13 6.19 -11.55 13.97
N GLU A 14 6.45 -11.54 12.67
CA GLU A 14 7.12 -12.61 11.94
C GLU A 14 8.29 -11.99 11.15
N VAL A 15 9.50 -12.55 11.25
CA VAL A 15 10.67 -12.09 10.50
C VAL A 15 10.89 -13.04 9.33
N ARG A 16 11.06 -12.49 8.12
CA ARG A 16 11.31 -13.26 6.91
C ARG A 16 12.45 -12.65 6.11
N GLU A 17 13.17 -13.51 5.40
CA GLU A 17 14.28 -13.13 4.55
C GLU A 17 13.88 -13.16 3.08
N PHE A 18 14.26 -12.11 2.34
CA PHE A 18 14.17 -12.12 0.87
C PHE A 18 15.07 -13.21 0.28
N GLN A 19 14.60 -13.82 -0.82
CA GLN A 19 15.40 -14.73 -1.63
C GLN A 19 16.64 -14.01 -2.19
N ALA A 20 17.70 -14.78 -2.53
CA ALA A 20 18.98 -14.22 -2.94
C ALA A 20 18.85 -13.33 -4.19
N GLU A 21 18.02 -13.74 -5.14
CA GLU A 21 17.71 -13.03 -6.37
C GLU A 21 17.00 -11.69 -6.09
N THR A 22 16.00 -11.69 -5.21
CA THR A 22 15.27 -10.47 -4.81
C THR A 22 16.19 -9.49 -4.08
N ARG A 23 17.09 -9.97 -3.21
CA ARG A 23 18.08 -9.12 -2.54
C ARG A 23 18.99 -8.41 -3.53
N MET A 24 19.44 -9.12 -4.56
CA MET A 24 20.29 -8.54 -5.60
C MET A 24 19.54 -7.49 -6.42
N LEU A 25 18.26 -7.72 -6.74
CA LEU A 25 17.40 -6.74 -7.40
C LEU A 25 17.24 -5.47 -6.54
N LEU A 26 16.97 -5.65 -5.24
CA LEU A 26 16.79 -4.53 -4.30
C LEU A 26 18.06 -3.66 -4.20
N ASP A 27 19.25 -4.25 -4.21
CA ASP A 27 20.51 -3.47 -4.18
C ASP A 27 20.68 -2.62 -5.45
N ILE A 28 20.30 -3.15 -6.62
CA ILE A 28 20.35 -2.40 -7.88
C ILE A 28 19.34 -1.25 -7.87
N VAL A 29 18.09 -1.53 -7.49
CA VAL A 29 17.02 -0.54 -7.44
C VAL A 29 17.33 0.54 -6.40
N ALA A 30 17.84 0.18 -5.23
CA ALA A 30 18.21 1.15 -4.19
C ALA A 30 19.24 2.17 -4.71
N ARG A 31 20.18 1.74 -5.57
CA ARG A 31 21.16 2.63 -6.19
C ARG A 31 20.54 3.52 -7.27
N SER A 32 19.59 3.03 -8.08
CA SER A 32 18.93 3.82 -9.13
C SER A 32 17.90 4.82 -8.59
N LEU A 33 17.31 4.54 -7.41
CA LEU A 33 16.39 5.45 -6.74
C LEU A 33 17.04 6.79 -6.33
N TYR A 34 18.37 6.85 -6.24
CA TYR A 34 19.07 8.12 -5.99
C TYR A 34 18.98 9.10 -7.16
N SER A 35 18.81 8.62 -8.39
CA SER A 35 18.64 9.43 -9.60
C SER A 35 17.18 9.65 -10.00
N GLU A 36 16.27 8.73 -9.69
CA GLU A 36 14.89 8.74 -10.20
C GLU A 36 13.82 8.71 -9.09
N LYS A 37 13.96 9.57 -8.07
CA LYS A 37 13.04 9.61 -6.91
C LYS A 37 11.57 9.82 -7.29
N GLU A 38 11.33 10.55 -8.36
CA GLU A 38 9.99 10.83 -8.89
C GLU A 38 9.34 9.61 -9.56
N VAL A 39 10.12 8.68 -10.11
CA VAL A 39 9.62 7.41 -10.65
C VAL A 39 9.00 6.58 -9.54
N PHE A 40 9.67 6.46 -8.39
CA PHE A 40 9.14 5.69 -7.26
C PHE A 40 7.76 6.18 -6.80
N ILE A 41 7.59 7.50 -6.68
CA ILE A 41 6.31 8.09 -6.30
C ILE A 41 5.24 7.78 -7.34
N ARG A 42 5.56 7.91 -8.63
CA ARG A 42 4.63 7.56 -9.72
C ARG A 42 4.19 6.10 -9.63
N GLU A 43 5.10 5.17 -9.40
CA GLU A 43 4.77 3.74 -9.28
C GLU A 43 3.86 3.47 -8.07
N LEU A 44 4.11 4.10 -6.92
CA LEU A 44 3.23 3.95 -5.76
C LEU A 44 1.82 4.48 -6.02
N ILE A 45 1.70 5.63 -6.69
CA ILE A 45 0.39 6.18 -7.06
C ILE A 45 -0.32 5.30 -8.09
N SER A 46 0.43 4.71 -9.03
CA SER A 46 -0.13 3.74 -9.99
C SER A 46 -0.70 2.53 -9.27
N ASN A 47 0.05 1.95 -8.34
CA ASN A 47 -0.39 0.80 -7.54
C ASN A 47 -1.65 1.11 -6.72
N ALA A 48 -1.70 2.29 -6.09
CA ALA A 48 -2.87 2.76 -5.35
C ALA A 48 -4.10 2.92 -6.27
N SER A 49 -3.92 3.50 -7.46
CA SER A 49 -4.99 3.62 -8.46
C SER A 49 -5.53 2.24 -8.88
N ASP A 50 -4.64 1.27 -9.12
CA ASP A 50 -5.05 -0.10 -9.47
C ASP A 50 -5.81 -0.79 -8.32
N ALA A 51 -5.41 -0.55 -7.07
CA ALA A 51 -6.11 -1.08 -5.90
C ALA A 51 -7.53 -0.50 -5.77
N LEU A 52 -7.71 0.80 -6.04
CA LEU A 52 -9.02 1.47 -6.06
C LEU A 52 -9.89 0.96 -7.21
N GLU A 53 -9.31 0.74 -8.38
CA GLU A 53 -10.01 0.18 -9.55
C GLU A 53 -10.54 -1.22 -9.25
N LYS A 54 -9.70 -2.09 -8.67
CA LYS A 54 -10.09 -3.43 -8.25
C LYS A 54 -11.23 -3.39 -7.24
N LEU A 55 -11.16 -2.51 -6.23
CA LEU A 55 -12.25 -2.36 -5.28
C LEU A 55 -13.54 -1.89 -5.96
N ARG A 56 -13.46 -0.94 -6.89
CA ARG A 56 -14.61 -0.46 -7.65
C ARG A 56 -15.26 -1.59 -8.45
N TYR A 57 -14.46 -2.43 -9.08
CA TYR A 57 -14.95 -3.63 -9.78
C TYR A 57 -15.68 -4.58 -8.83
N VAL A 58 -15.06 -4.94 -7.70
CA VAL A 58 -15.66 -5.85 -6.70
C VAL A 58 -16.98 -5.29 -6.16
N ARG A 59 -17.07 -3.98 -5.90
CA ARG A 59 -18.34 -3.32 -5.48
C ARG A 59 -19.48 -3.52 -6.49
N LEU A 60 -19.16 -3.60 -7.78
CA LEU A 60 -20.15 -3.74 -8.85
C LEU A 60 -20.52 -5.20 -9.11
N THR A 61 -19.56 -6.12 -8.99
CA THR A 61 -19.76 -7.52 -9.36
C THR A 61 -20.09 -8.44 -8.19
N GLU A 62 -19.57 -8.13 -7.00
CA GLU A 62 -19.64 -8.96 -5.80
C GLU A 62 -19.88 -8.12 -4.54
N PRO A 63 -20.95 -7.31 -4.46
CA PRO A 63 -21.17 -6.41 -3.34
C PRO A 63 -21.28 -7.15 -1.99
N ASP A 64 -21.79 -8.38 -1.99
CA ASP A 64 -21.98 -9.19 -0.79
C ASP A 64 -20.67 -9.74 -0.19
N SER A 65 -19.56 -9.72 -0.94
CA SER A 65 -18.24 -10.18 -0.46
C SER A 65 -17.46 -9.09 0.27
N LEU A 66 -17.92 -7.84 0.25
CA LEU A 66 -17.26 -6.70 0.86
C LEU A 66 -17.67 -6.51 2.32
N SER A 67 -16.72 -6.05 3.13
CA SER A 67 -17.05 -5.49 4.44
C SER A 67 -17.89 -4.22 4.28
N THR A 68 -18.76 -3.91 5.24
CA THR A 68 -19.55 -2.65 5.22
C THR A 68 -18.66 -1.42 5.07
N ARG A 69 -17.48 -1.42 5.72
CA ARG A 69 -16.45 -0.39 5.53
C ARG A 69 -16.03 -0.28 4.06
N SER A 70 -15.62 -1.40 3.45
CA SER A 70 -15.14 -1.42 2.07
C SER A 70 -16.22 -1.09 1.03
N ALA A 71 -17.49 -1.31 1.34
CA ALA A 71 -18.61 -0.96 0.47
C ALA A 71 -18.88 0.56 0.47
N GLU A 72 -18.76 1.23 1.62
CA GLU A 72 -19.16 2.63 1.81
C GLU A 72 -18.00 3.62 1.76
N SER A 73 -16.74 3.18 1.90
CA SER A 73 -15.59 4.08 1.89
C SER A 73 -15.46 4.87 0.59
N PRO A 74 -15.07 6.16 0.64
CA PRO A 74 -14.68 6.90 -0.56
C PRO A 74 -13.47 6.22 -1.22
N LEU A 75 -13.39 6.28 -2.55
CA LEU A 75 -12.24 5.80 -3.31
C LEU A 75 -11.24 6.96 -3.43
N GLU A 76 -10.18 6.93 -2.65
CA GLU A 76 -9.24 8.04 -2.53
C GLU A 76 -7.80 7.58 -2.27
N ILE A 77 -6.86 8.44 -2.66
CA ILE A 77 -5.44 8.32 -2.33
C ILE A 77 -5.07 9.55 -1.50
N HIS A 78 -4.66 9.32 -0.26
CA HIS A 78 -4.22 10.36 0.66
C HIS A 78 -2.69 10.42 0.69
N ILE A 79 -2.15 11.64 0.55
CA ILE A 79 -0.71 11.90 0.56
C ILE A 79 -0.40 12.89 1.67
N ALA A 80 0.50 12.51 2.58
CA ALA A 80 0.88 13.33 3.72
C ALA A 80 2.39 13.32 3.93
N THR A 81 2.93 14.42 4.48
CA THR A 81 4.34 14.55 4.85
C THR A 81 4.43 14.97 6.31
N ASP A 82 5.20 14.27 7.11
CA ASP A 82 5.56 14.68 8.47
C ASP A 82 7.07 14.92 8.54
N LYS A 83 7.45 16.19 8.69
CA LYS A 83 8.85 16.61 8.78
C LYS A 83 9.50 16.24 10.11
N LEU A 84 8.73 16.17 11.20
CA LEU A 84 9.24 15.83 12.52
C LEU A 84 9.51 14.33 12.61
N ALA A 85 8.60 13.51 12.07
CA ALA A 85 8.78 12.07 11.98
C ALA A 85 9.69 11.63 10.82
N ASN A 86 10.02 12.55 9.90
CA ASN A 86 10.73 12.28 8.64
C ASN A 86 10.04 11.19 7.81
N THR A 87 8.71 11.28 7.71
CA THR A 87 7.88 10.32 6.97
C THR A 87 7.16 10.98 5.81
N PHE A 88 6.99 10.19 4.76
CA PHE A 88 6.12 10.48 3.63
C PHE A 88 5.15 9.31 3.49
N THR A 89 3.86 9.60 3.58
CA THR A 89 2.80 8.60 3.62
C THR A 89 1.96 8.70 2.35
N ILE A 90 1.84 7.58 1.65
CA ILE A 90 0.80 7.35 0.64
C ILE A 90 -0.12 6.27 1.22
N GLN A 91 -1.41 6.57 1.26
CA GLN A 91 -2.42 5.66 1.75
C GLN A 91 -3.58 5.64 0.76
N ASP A 92 -4.03 4.46 0.36
CA ASP A 92 -5.22 4.29 -0.47
C ASP A 92 -6.34 3.58 0.30
N THR A 93 -7.56 3.75 -0.18
CA THR A 93 -8.75 3.04 0.33
C THR A 93 -9.17 1.88 -0.58
N GLY A 94 -8.23 1.32 -1.35
CA GLY A 94 -8.45 0.26 -2.32
C GLY A 94 -8.70 -1.10 -1.69
N VAL A 95 -8.60 -2.14 -2.52
CA VAL A 95 -8.93 -3.51 -2.11
C VAL A 95 -7.99 -4.06 -1.01
N GLY A 96 -6.82 -3.44 -0.85
CA GLY A 96 -5.80 -3.88 0.10
C GLY A 96 -5.14 -5.20 -0.31
N MET A 97 -4.43 -5.82 0.62
CA MET A 97 -3.82 -7.13 0.45
C MET A 97 -4.11 -8.00 1.68
N THR A 98 -4.36 -9.28 1.44
CA THR A 98 -4.40 -10.31 2.48
C THR A 98 -3.00 -10.59 3.01
N ARG A 99 -2.93 -11.23 4.18
CA ARG A 99 -1.64 -11.63 4.77
C ARG A 99 -0.83 -12.55 3.85
N GLU A 100 -1.48 -13.40 3.06
CA GLU A 100 -0.79 -14.30 2.13
C GLU A 100 -0.24 -13.57 0.89
N GLU A 101 -0.96 -12.57 0.39
CA GLU A 101 -0.47 -11.73 -0.71
C GLU A 101 0.76 -10.92 -0.29
N VAL A 102 0.78 -10.39 0.94
CA VAL A 102 1.95 -9.68 1.50
C VAL A 102 3.15 -10.62 1.71
N ARG A 103 2.93 -11.93 1.79
CA ARG A 103 3.98 -12.94 2.01
C ARG A 103 4.67 -13.39 0.74
N THR A 104 4.18 -13.03 -0.43
CA THR A 104 4.73 -13.45 -1.72
C THR A 104 5.67 -12.38 -2.25
#